data_AF-A0A3S1FE13-F1
#
_entry.id   AF-A0A3S1FE13-F1
#
_cell.length_a   1.000
_cell.length_b   1.000
_cell.length_c   1.000
_cell.angle_alpha   90.00
_cell.angle_beta   90.00
_cell.angle_gamma   90.00
#
_symmetry.space_group_name_H-M   'P 1'
#
loop_
_entity.id
_entity.type
_entity.pdbx_description
1 polymer ?
#
loop_
_entity_poly.entity_id
_entity_poly.type
_entity_poly.pdbx_seq_one_letter_code
_entity_poly.pdbx_strand_id
1 'polypeptide(L)'
;MPFDVIVVGAGAAGAVLAARLTEDAATNVLLLEAGPDYRSGEQPAEMASPNPFNLLLPDHFQQQYMYPDLMARRTKRQEHRVYWRGKGLGGSTAVNGQIAIRGVLHAFDRWEEIGCKGWSGADVLPFFCRLE
;
A
#
# COMPACT_ATOMS: atom_id res chain seq x y z
N MET A 1 7.91 -7.33 -25.79
CA MET A 1 9.07 -7.82 -25.02
C MET A 1 8.53 -8.74 -23.94
N PRO A 2 9.08 -9.94 -23.73
CA PRO A 2 8.65 -10.79 -22.63
C PRO A 2 9.02 -10.16 -21.28
N PHE A 3 8.20 -10.38 -20.26
CA PHE A 3 8.48 -10.01 -18.87
C PHE A 3 8.70 -11.29 -18.06
N ASP A 4 9.65 -11.27 -17.12
CA ASP A 4 9.93 -12.39 -16.23
C ASP A 4 8.92 -12.42 -15.08
N VAL A 5 8.53 -11.24 -14.59
CA VAL A 5 7.56 -11.08 -13.51
C VAL A 5 6.53 -10.01 -13.86
N ILE A 6 5.26 -10.31 -13.61
CA ILE A 6 4.18 -9.34 -13.67
C ILE A 6 3.67 -9.10 -12.25
N VAL A 7 3.80 -7.86 -11.77
CA VAL A 7 3.27 -7.41 -10.49
C VAL A 7 1.98 -6.64 -10.76
N VAL A 8 0.88 -7.11 -10.18
CA VAL A 8 -0.44 -6.48 -10.34
C VAL A 8 -0.78 -5.68 -9.08
N GLY A 9 -0.81 -4.36 -9.23
CA GLY A 9 -1.05 -3.36 -8.20
C GLY A 9 0.26 -2.70 -7.73
N ALA A 10 0.41 -1.41 -7.99
CA ALA A 10 1.57 -0.60 -7.58
C ALA A 10 1.38 0.02 -6.20
N GLY A 11 0.75 -0.72 -5.29
CA GLY A 11 0.56 -0.31 -3.89
C GLY A 11 1.80 -0.54 -3.02
N ALA A 12 1.61 -0.39 -1.70
CA ALA A 12 2.67 -0.50 -0.68
C ALA A 12 3.61 -1.70 -0.86
N ALA A 13 3.07 -2.90 -1.12
CA ALA A 13 3.88 -4.10 -1.30
C ALA A 13 4.35 -4.28 -2.75
N GLY A 14 3.47 -4.03 -3.73
CA GLY A 14 3.76 -4.29 -5.14
C GLY A 14 4.84 -3.38 -5.72
N ALA A 15 4.82 -2.09 -5.36
CA ALA A 15 5.86 -1.15 -5.77
C ALA A 15 7.23 -1.53 -5.17
N VAL A 16 7.26 -1.93 -3.89
CA VAL A 16 8.50 -2.39 -3.23
C VAL A 16 9.02 -3.67 -3.87
N LEU A 17 8.14 -4.65 -4.13
CA LEU A 17 8.53 -5.90 -4.78
C LEU A 17 9.09 -5.64 -6.18
N ALA A 18 8.42 -4.84 -6.99
CA ALA A 18 8.89 -4.48 -8.32
C ALA A 18 10.27 -3.81 -8.26
N ALA A 19 10.45 -2.82 -7.36
CA ALA A 19 11.73 -2.14 -7.17
C ALA A 19 12.87 -3.11 -6.80
N ARG A 20 12.63 -4.03 -5.86
CA ARG A 20 13.63 -5.03 -5.43
C ARG A 20 13.97 -6.04 -6.53
N LEU A 21 12.98 -6.51 -7.28
CA LEU A 21 13.21 -7.43 -8.40
C LEU A 21 14.06 -6.77 -9.49
N THR A 22 13.84 -5.48 -9.75
CA THR A 22 14.62 -4.71 -10.74
C THR A 22 16.02 -4.29 -10.26
N GLU A 23 16.42 -4.60 -9.02
CA GLU A 23 17.82 -4.43 -8.60
C GLU A 23 18.75 -5.36 -9.39
N ASP A 24 18.23 -6.50 -9.88
CA ASP A 24 18.88 -7.31 -10.89
C ASP A 24 18.52 -6.80 -12.30
N ALA A 25 19.50 -6.22 -13.00
CA ALA A 25 19.33 -5.69 -14.35
C ALA A 25 18.95 -6.75 -15.40
N ALA A 26 19.07 -8.04 -15.10
CA ALA A 26 18.63 -9.12 -15.97
C ALA A 26 17.12 -9.43 -15.84
N THR A 27 16.46 -8.94 -14.79
CA THR A 27 15.04 -9.23 -14.51
C THR A 27 14.12 -8.16 -15.11
N ASN A 28 13.25 -8.56 -16.04
CA ASN A 28 12.26 -7.68 -16.67
C ASN A 28 10.93 -7.75 -15.91
N VAL A 29 10.56 -6.65 -15.24
CA VAL A 29 9.32 -6.57 -14.45
C VAL A 29 8.29 -5.69 -15.14
N LEU A 30 7.06 -6.19 -15.29
CA LEU A 30 5.90 -5.37 -15.61
C LEU A 30 5.13 -5.06 -14.33
N LEU A 31 4.99 -3.77 -14.01
CA LEU A 31 4.14 -3.29 -12.92
C LEU A 31 2.85 -2.72 -13.51
N LEU A 32 1.70 -3.29 -13.14
CA LEU A 32 0.39 -2.85 -13.60
C LEU A 32 -0.37 -2.15 -12.47
N GLU A 33 -0.92 -0.98 -12.74
CA GLU A 33 -1.72 -0.22 -11.78
C GLU A 33 -2.98 0.35 -12.45
N ALA A 34 -4.09 0.38 -11.72
CA ALA A 34 -5.38 0.79 -12.24
C ALA A 34 -5.60 2.31 -12.18
N GLY A 35 -4.89 3.00 -11.29
CA GLY A 35 -5.03 4.45 -11.10
C GLY A 35 -3.92 5.29 -11.72
N PRO A 36 -3.91 6.59 -11.36
CA PRO A 36 -2.90 7.53 -11.84
C PRO A 36 -1.47 7.13 -11.45
N ASP A 37 -0.53 7.44 -12.33
CA ASP A 37 0.91 7.36 -12.11
C ASP A 37 1.47 8.78 -12.06
N TYR A 38 1.85 9.22 -10.86
CA TYR A 38 2.47 10.52 -10.63
C TYR A 38 3.94 10.32 -10.27
N ARG A 39 4.83 11.04 -10.96
CA ARG A 39 6.21 11.18 -10.45
C ARG A 39 6.21 12.00 -9.18
N SER A 40 7.23 11.85 -8.34
CA SER A 40 7.30 12.57 -7.06
C SER A 40 7.20 14.09 -7.21
N GLY A 41 7.71 14.67 -8.31
CA GLY A 41 7.60 16.11 -8.59
C GLY A 41 6.25 16.56 -9.16
N GLU A 42 5.40 15.62 -9.56
CA GLU A 42 4.06 15.85 -10.14
C GLU A 42 2.95 15.49 -9.13
N GLN A 43 3.32 15.16 -7.89
CA GLN A 43 2.40 14.74 -6.85
C GLN A 43 1.37 15.86 -6.56
N PRO A 44 0.07 15.57 -6.59
CA PRO A 44 -0.97 16.54 -6.27
C PRO A 44 -0.83 17.11 -4.84
N ALA A 45 -1.14 18.39 -4.66
CA ALA A 45 -0.95 19.11 -3.40
C ALA A 45 -1.77 18.49 -2.24
N GLU A 46 -2.95 17.97 -2.54
CA GLU A 46 -3.82 17.26 -1.59
C GLU A 46 -3.17 15.97 -1.06
N MET A 47 -2.38 15.26 -1.88
CA MET A 47 -1.62 14.08 -1.44
C MET A 47 -0.40 14.45 -0.62
N ALA A 48 0.20 15.61 -0.88
CA ALA A 48 1.32 16.14 -0.11
C ALA A 48 0.89 16.83 1.19
N SER A 49 -0.43 16.97 1.43
CA SER A 49 -0.94 17.68 2.59
C SER A 49 -0.62 16.93 3.89
N PRO A 50 -0.11 17.62 4.94
CA PRO A 50 0.09 16.99 6.25
C PRO A 50 -1.24 16.65 6.95
N ASN A 51 -2.36 17.18 6.47
CA ASN A 51 -3.69 16.80 6.91
C ASN A 51 -4.31 15.85 5.86
N PRO A 52 -4.32 14.52 6.09
CA PRO A 52 -4.82 13.55 5.11
C PRO A 52 -6.31 13.72 4.82
N PHE A 53 -7.09 14.37 5.69
CA PHE A 53 -8.50 14.63 5.46
C PHE A 53 -8.77 15.57 4.29
N ASN A 54 -7.79 16.40 3.90
CA ASN A 54 -7.90 17.25 2.71
C ASN A 54 -8.02 16.41 1.42
N LEU A 55 -7.42 15.22 1.39
CA LEU A 55 -7.55 14.25 0.31
C LEU A 55 -8.71 13.29 0.55
N LEU A 56 -8.91 12.85 1.80
CA LEU A 56 -9.81 11.74 2.11
C LEU A 56 -11.30 12.08 2.05
N LEU A 57 -11.67 13.30 2.41
CA LEU A 57 -13.08 13.68 2.58
C LEU A 57 -13.77 14.16 1.30
N PRO A 58 -13.16 14.98 0.42
CA PRO A 58 -13.86 15.48 -0.76
C PRO A 58 -14.23 14.37 -1.74
N ASP A 59 -15.50 14.32 -2.15
CA ASP A 59 -16.03 13.24 -3.00
C ASP A 59 -15.27 13.12 -4.33
N HIS A 60 -14.89 14.24 -4.95
CA HIS A 60 -14.14 14.23 -6.21
C HIS A 60 -12.77 13.56 -6.08
N PHE A 61 -12.08 13.71 -4.94
CA PHE A 61 -10.83 13.00 -4.67
C PHE A 61 -11.04 11.52 -4.38
N GLN A 62 -12.15 11.13 -3.75
CA GLN A 62 -12.50 9.72 -3.59
C GLN A 62 -12.77 9.06 -4.95
N GLN A 63 -13.44 9.76 -5.88
CA GLN A 63 -13.68 9.28 -7.24
C GLN A 63 -12.37 9.12 -8.03
N GLN A 64 -11.45 10.07 -7.87
CA GLN A 64 -10.18 10.10 -8.62
C GLN A 64 -9.14 9.12 -8.05
N TYR A 65 -8.90 9.16 -6.74
CA TYR A 65 -7.76 8.49 -6.09
C TYR A 65 -8.13 7.25 -5.30
N MET A 66 -9.40 6.85 -5.28
CA MET A 66 -9.87 5.68 -4.54
C MET A 66 -10.87 4.84 -5.34
N TYR A 67 -11.38 3.81 -4.68
CA TYR A 67 -12.51 2.99 -5.12
C TYR A 67 -13.78 3.44 -4.38
N PRO A 68 -14.55 4.40 -4.92
CA PRO A 68 -15.70 5.00 -4.25
C PRO A 68 -16.85 4.01 -4.03
N ASP A 69 -16.96 2.99 -4.88
CA ASP A 69 -17.99 1.95 -4.75
C ASP A 69 -17.61 0.86 -3.74
N LEU A 70 -16.38 0.90 -3.20
CA LEU A 70 -15.95 -0.03 -2.16
C LEU A 70 -16.51 0.41 -0.81
N MET A 71 -17.72 -0.05 -0.52
CA MET A 71 -18.48 0.36 0.65
C MET A 71 -18.36 -0.66 1.79
N ALA A 72 -18.09 -0.20 3.02
CA ALA A 72 -18.00 -1.04 4.20
C ALA A 72 -18.68 -0.41 5.43
N ARG A 73 -18.98 -1.25 6.42
CA ARG A 73 -19.46 -0.84 7.75
C ARG A 73 -18.73 -1.62 8.83
N ARG A 74 -18.44 -0.98 9.97
CA ARG A 74 -17.72 -1.66 11.08
C ARG A 74 -18.65 -2.56 11.90
N THR A 75 -19.94 -2.21 11.97
CA THR A 75 -20.95 -2.99 12.69
C THR A 75 -22.24 -3.08 11.88
N LYS A 76 -23.10 -4.05 12.20
CA LYS A 76 -24.40 -4.23 11.54
C LYS A 76 -25.35 -3.04 11.73
N ARG A 77 -25.11 -2.17 12.72
CA ARG A 77 -25.97 -1.01 13.07
C ARG A 77 -25.57 0.27 12.34
N GLN A 78 -24.42 0.30 11.67
CA GLN A 78 -23.93 1.49 10.97
C GLN A 78 -24.30 1.44 9.49
N GLU A 79 -24.52 2.63 8.93
CA GLU A 79 -24.56 2.82 7.49
C GLU A 79 -23.23 2.48 6.84
N HIS A 80 -23.30 2.03 5.59
CA HIS A 80 -22.10 1.83 4.79
C HIS A 80 -21.46 3.18 4.48
N ARG A 81 -20.13 3.21 4.50
CA ARG A 81 -19.32 4.34 4.08
C ARG A 81 -18.23 3.84 3.15
N VAL A 82 -17.67 4.76 2.36
CA VAL A 82 -16.51 4.46 1.52
C VAL A 82 -15.39 3.89 2.39
N TYR A 83 -14.92 2.71 2.01
CA TYR A 83 -13.75 2.09 2.60
C TYR A 83 -12.54 2.59 1.82
N TRP A 84 -11.87 3.60 2.37
CA TRP A 84 -10.76 4.27 1.72
C TRP A 84 -9.66 3.26 1.32
N ARG A 85 -9.56 3.04 0.01
CA ARG A 85 -8.54 2.22 -0.64
C ARG A 85 -8.00 3.02 -1.81
N GLY A 86 -6.71 3.33 -1.76
CA GLY A 86 -6.06 4.11 -2.80
C GLY A 86 -5.98 3.37 -4.13
N LYS A 87 -6.18 4.12 -5.22
CA LYS A 87 -6.16 3.70 -6.61
C LYS A 87 -5.13 4.57 -7.33
N GLY A 88 -4.03 3.97 -7.80
CA GLY A 88 -2.88 4.68 -8.36
C GLY A 88 -1.55 4.27 -7.74
N LEU A 89 -0.45 4.82 -8.25
CA LEU A 89 0.89 4.55 -7.75
C LEU A 89 0.99 4.86 -6.24
N GLY A 90 1.56 3.93 -5.47
CA GLY A 90 1.58 3.96 -4.00
C GLY A 90 0.32 3.36 -3.36
N GLY A 91 -0.76 3.19 -4.11
CA GLY A 91 -2.02 2.58 -3.66
C GLY A 91 -2.54 3.24 -2.39
N SER A 92 -2.87 2.43 -1.38
CA SER A 92 -3.37 2.97 -0.11
C SER A 92 -2.34 3.78 0.69
N THR A 93 -1.04 3.67 0.41
CA THR A 93 -0.02 4.54 1.04
C THR A 93 -0.18 5.99 0.64
N ALA A 94 -0.65 6.27 -0.58
CA ALA A 94 -0.90 7.63 -1.07
C ALA A 94 -2.15 8.28 -0.43
N VAL A 95 -3.01 7.50 0.23
CA VAL A 95 -4.29 7.95 0.80
C VAL A 95 -4.50 7.45 2.25
N ASN A 96 -3.45 7.37 3.06
CA ASN A 96 -3.54 6.90 4.45
C ASN A 96 -3.39 8.02 5.49
N GLY A 97 -3.36 7.63 6.77
CA GLY A 97 -3.17 8.54 7.89
C GLY A 97 -1.73 9.00 8.15
N GLN A 98 -0.77 8.70 7.27
CA GLN A 98 0.65 9.09 7.36
C GLN A 98 1.38 8.62 8.63
N ILE A 99 0.84 7.61 9.31
CA ILE A 99 1.39 7.05 10.54
C ILE A 99 2.21 5.81 10.22
N ALA A 100 3.46 5.78 10.70
CA ALA A 100 4.32 4.60 10.70
C ALA A 100 4.39 4.03 12.13
N ILE A 101 3.78 2.87 12.35
CA ILE A 101 3.86 2.11 13.60
C ILE A 101 4.21 0.67 13.23
N ARG A 102 5.30 0.15 13.79
CA ARG A 102 5.70 -1.24 13.60
C ARG A 102 4.72 -2.17 14.32
N GLY A 103 4.53 -3.37 13.78
CA GLY A 103 3.79 -4.41 14.48
C GLY A 103 4.52 -4.86 15.74
N VAL A 104 3.78 -5.35 16.74
CA VAL A 104 4.36 -5.94 17.94
C VAL A 104 5.02 -7.26 17.56
N LEU A 105 6.29 -7.47 17.91
CA LEU A 105 7.07 -8.67 17.49
C LEU A 105 6.39 -9.99 17.88
N HIS A 106 5.76 -10.05 19.05
CA HIS A 106 5.00 -11.22 19.50
C HIS A 106 3.83 -11.60 18.55
N ALA A 107 3.26 -10.65 17.80
CA ALA A 107 2.23 -10.97 16.81
C ALA A 107 2.80 -11.77 15.63
N PHE A 108 4.07 -11.56 15.29
CA PHE A 108 4.80 -12.28 14.26
C PHE A 108 5.25 -13.65 14.74
N ASP A 109 5.68 -13.79 16.00
CA ASP A 109 5.94 -15.10 16.62
C ASP A 109 4.71 -16.02 16.50
N ARG A 110 3.52 -15.47 16.78
CA ARG A 110 2.25 -16.18 16.59
C ARG A 110 1.99 -16.61 15.14
N TRP A 111 2.47 -15.86 14.15
CA TRP A 111 2.35 -16.28 12.74
C TRP A 111 3.20 -17.52 12.45
N GLU A 112 4.41 -17.57 12.99
CA GLU A 112 5.25 -18.76 12.86
C GLU A 112 4.62 -19.98 13.55
N GLU A 113 4.06 -19.80 14.75
CA GLU A 113 3.36 -20.87 15.48
C GLU A 113 2.20 -21.50 14.70
N ILE A 114 1.49 -20.71 13.88
CA ILE A 114 0.40 -21.20 13.02
C ILE A 114 0.87 -21.68 11.63
N GLY A 115 2.19 -21.74 11.40
CA GLY A 115 2.79 -22.36 10.23
C GLY A 115 3.39 -21.38 9.21
N CYS A 116 3.38 -20.07 9.46
CA CYS A 116 4.10 -19.09 8.62
C CYS A 116 5.60 -19.10 8.96
N LYS A 117 6.30 -20.17 8.60
CA LYS A 117 7.74 -20.33 8.87
C LYS A 117 8.54 -19.13 8.36
N GLY A 118 9.50 -18.65 9.16
CA GLY A 118 10.33 -17.50 8.80
C GLY A 118 9.63 -16.15 8.95
N TRP A 119 8.46 -16.12 9.61
CA TRP A 119 7.73 -14.89 9.96
C TRP A 119 7.75 -14.62 11.47
N SER A 120 8.70 -15.19 12.23
CA SER A 120 8.83 -14.84 13.65
C SER A 120 9.18 -13.36 13.82
N GLY A 121 8.99 -12.84 15.03
CA GLY A 121 9.44 -11.50 15.40
C GLY A 121 10.94 -11.30 15.13
N ALA A 122 11.75 -12.33 15.36
CA ALA A 122 13.18 -12.32 15.08
C ALA A 122 13.49 -12.26 13.58
N ASP A 123 12.72 -12.96 12.74
CA ASP A 123 12.92 -13.00 11.30
C ASP A 123 12.52 -11.68 10.61
N VAL A 124 11.44 -11.03 11.09
CA VAL A 124 10.93 -9.79 10.46
C VAL A 124 11.65 -8.53 10.95
N LEU A 125 12.22 -8.53 12.15
CA LEU A 125 12.88 -7.34 12.72
C LEU A 125 14.00 -6.77 11.83
N PRO A 126 14.89 -7.57 11.23
CA PRO A 126 15.90 -7.05 10.29
C PRO A 126 15.30 -6.31 9.09
N PHE A 127 14.10 -6.71 8.63
CA PHE A 127 13.41 -6.02 7.54
C PHE A 127 12.80 -4.70 7.99
N PHE A 128 12.23 -4.64 9.21
CA PHE A 128 11.79 -3.37 9.79
C PHE A 128 12.94 -2.38 9.97
N CYS A 129 14.10 -2.83 10.47
CA CYS A 129 15.28 -1.99 10.62
C CYS A 129 15.91 -1.57 9.28
N ARG A 130 15.67 -2.32 8.19
CA ARG A 130 16.14 -1.95 6.85
C ARG A 130 15.23 -0.91 6.19
N LEU A 131 13.95 -0.89 6.57
CA LEU A 131 12.97 0.02 6.02
C LEU A 131 13.20 1.47 6.48
N GLU A 132 13.63 1.64 7.73
CA GLU A 132 13.88 2.93 8.40
C GLU A 132 14.84 2.77 9.59
#